data_AF-A0A957BXX3-F1
#
_entry.id   AF-A0A957BXX3-F1
#
_cell.length_a   1.000
_cell.length_b   1.000
_cell.length_c   1.000
_cell.angle_alpha   90.00
_cell.angle_beta   90.00
_cell.angle_gamma   90.00
#
_symmetry.space_group_name_H-M   'P 1'
#
loop_
_entity.id
_entity.type
_entity.pdbx_description
1 polymer ?
#
loop_
_entity_poly.entity_id
_entity_poly.type
_entity_poly.pdbx_seq_one_letter_code
_entity_poly.pdbx_strand_id
1 'polypeptide(L)'
;MTEQFPSSIFSINKLDEAEKVAIYRTLIPDWVFDNYGIDRDALTVGGKPVVRFRCPSGSRALEVSVWRQPGERDPMLYFNMVDTFNFQLLVLLVVVNDPAAPRFNIDRDEDGNDTQLGTIARNIHAEERAMQAGLAPGQVRSGLRVFRQSVPVFEQFITNMGHDMFLIEPLAYHNAIVFERYGF
;
A
#
# COMPACT_ATOMS: atom_id res chain seq x y z
N MET A 1 19.83 3.55 -21.56
CA MET A 1 19.45 2.14 -21.69
C MET A 1 18.31 1.92 -20.74
N THR A 2 17.10 1.65 -21.25
CA THR A 2 15.96 1.27 -20.42
C THR A 2 16.26 -0.13 -19.88
N GLU A 3 16.69 -0.24 -18.62
CA GLU A 3 16.67 -1.53 -17.95
C GLU A 3 15.21 -1.93 -17.80
N GLN A 4 14.76 -2.80 -18.70
CA GLN A 4 13.40 -3.32 -18.68
C GLN A 4 13.25 -4.18 -17.43
N PHE A 5 12.23 -3.89 -16.60
CA PHE A 5 12.01 -4.65 -15.37
C PHE A 5 11.67 -6.10 -15.73
N PRO A 6 11.96 -7.07 -14.85
CA PRO A 6 11.40 -8.39 -15.00
C PRO A 6 9.87 -8.31 -15.07
N SER A 7 9.26 -9.13 -15.90
CA SER A 7 7.82 -9.07 -16.19
C SER A 7 6.92 -9.68 -15.11
N SER A 8 7.46 -10.07 -13.95
CA SER A 8 6.65 -10.65 -12.86
C SER A 8 7.24 -10.31 -11.49
N ILE A 9 6.37 -10.22 -10.48
CA ILE A 9 6.77 -10.08 -9.07
C ILE A 9 7.62 -11.29 -8.67
N PHE A 10 7.29 -12.49 -9.14
CA PHE A 10 8.11 -13.68 -8.94
C PHE A 10 9.56 -13.50 -9.40
N SER A 11 9.74 -12.94 -10.60
CA SER A 11 11.06 -12.70 -11.17
C SER A 11 11.81 -11.59 -10.44
N ILE A 12 11.13 -10.48 -10.10
CA ILE A 12 11.74 -9.40 -9.31
C ILE A 12 12.17 -9.91 -7.92
N ASN A 13 11.34 -10.73 -7.28
CA ASN A 13 11.64 -11.31 -5.97
C ASN A 13 12.84 -12.28 -5.97
N LYS A 14 13.24 -12.78 -7.14
CA LYS A 14 14.44 -13.63 -7.28
C LYS A 14 15.74 -12.84 -7.48
N LEU A 15 15.65 -11.54 -7.76
CA LEU A 15 16.82 -10.68 -7.84
C LEU A 15 17.51 -10.56 -6.48
N ASP A 16 18.73 -10.03 -6.51
CA ASP A 16 19.39 -9.64 -5.27
C ASP A 16 18.59 -8.54 -4.55
N GLU A 17 18.87 -8.35 -3.26
CA GLU A 17 18.08 -7.43 -2.45
C GLU A 17 18.20 -5.96 -2.93
N ALA A 18 19.36 -5.56 -3.46
CA ALA A 18 19.60 -4.19 -3.89
C ALA A 18 18.84 -3.86 -5.19
N GLU A 19 18.91 -4.74 -6.19
CA GLU A 19 18.18 -4.64 -7.45
C GLU A 19 16.66 -4.67 -7.21
N LYS A 20 16.21 -5.61 -6.37
CA LYS A 20 14.79 -5.76 -5.99
C LYS A 20 14.25 -4.51 -5.31
N VAL A 21 14.97 -3.97 -4.33
CA VAL A 21 14.58 -2.74 -3.63
C VAL A 21 14.62 -1.54 -4.58
N ALA A 22 15.60 -1.44 -5.47
CA ALA A 22 15.67 -0.37 -6.46
C ALA A 22 14.44 -0.35 -7.37
N ILE A 23 13.97 -1.52 -7.82
CA ILE A 23 12.74 -1.67 -8.61
C ILE A 23 11.51 -1.31 -7.78
N TYR A 24 11.30 -1.93 -6.61
CA TYR A 24 10.08 -1.69 -5.82
C TYR A 24 10.00 -0.29 -5.22
N ARG A 25 11.12 0.40 -5.04
CA ARG A 25 11.12 1.81 -4.66
C ARG A 25 10.42 2.68 -5.69
N THR A 26 10.44 2.32 -6.98
CA THR A 26 9.75 3.09 -8.03
C THR A 26 8.22 3.07 -7.90
N LEU A 27 7.65 2.17 -7.09
CA LEU A 27 6.23 2.18 -6.73
C LEU A 27 5.86 3.27 -5.71
N ILE A 28 6.85 3.90 -5.06
CA ILE A 28 6.61 4.91 -4.02
C ILE A 28 6.47 6.28 -4.70
N PRO A 29 5.31 6.94 -4.61
CA PRO A 29 5.12 8.23 -5.26
C PRO A 29 5.97 9.36 -4.67
N ASP A 30 6.34 10.35 -5.50
CA ASP A 30 7.21 11.46 -5.10
C ASP A 30 6.70 12.25 -3.89
N TRP A 31 5.39 12.44 -3.78
CA TRP A 31 4.77 13.17 -2.67
C TRP A 31 5.09 12.56 -1.30
N VAL A 32 5.39 11.26 -1.23
CA VAL A 32 5.79 10.57 -0.01
C VAL A 32 7.10 11.13 0.51
N PHE A 33 8.05 11.37 -0.39
CA PHE A 33 9.36 11.88 -0.05
C PHE A 33 9.30 13.40 0.19
N ASP A 34 8.69 14.13 -0.75
CA ASP A 34 8.72 15.59 -0.76
C ASP A 34 7.94 16.20 0.41
N ASN A 35 6.80 15.60 0.79
CA ASN A 35 5.93 16.17 1.83
C ASN A 35 6.33 15.74 3.26
N TYR A 36 7.07 14.63 3.40
CA TYR A 36 7.34 14.02 4.71
C TYR A 36 8.82 13.89 5.05
N GLY A 37 9.72 14.39 4.20
CA GLY A 37 11.15 14.42 4.47
C GLY A 37 11.77 13.03 4.58
N ILE A 38 11.20 12.06 3.86
CA ILE A 38 11.75 10.71 3.77
C ILE A 38 12.92 10.75 2.77
N ASP A 39 14.07 10.25 3.20
CA ASP A 39 15.24 10.11 2.33
C ASP A 39 14.92 9.12 1.20
N ARG A 40 15.09 9.53 -0.05
CA ARG A 40 14.74 8.73 -1.25
C ARG A 40 15.66 7.52 -1.45
N ASP A 41 16.91 7.60 -1.00
CA ASP A 41 17.90 6.54 -1.19
C ASP A 41 17.99 5.63 0.02
N ALA A 42 18.05 6.21 1.21
CA ALA A 42 18.12 5.48 2.46
C ALA A 42 16.75 4.98 2.94
N LEU A 43 15.64 5.54 2.43
CA LEU A 43 14.26 5.22 2.86
C LEU A 43 14.06 5.39 4.37
N THR A 44 14.68 6.44 4.91
CA THR A 44 14.74 6.72 6.34
C THR A 44 14.23 8.13 6.68
N VAL A 45 13.84 8.30 7.94
CA VAL A 45 13.63 9.60 8.57
C VAL A 45 14.53 9.66 9.79
N GLY A 46 15.43 10.65 9.84
CA GLY A 46 16.43 10.74 10.91
C GLY A 46 17.32 9.50 11.03
N GLY A 47 17.65 8.86 9.91
CA GLY A 47 18.48 7.65 9.85
C GLY A 47 17.78 6.35 10.29
N LYS A 48 16.49 6.40 10.61
CA LYS A 48 15.68 5.21 10.95
C LYS A 48 14.78 4.80 9.79
N PRO A 49 14.70 3.51 9.44
CA PRO A 49 13.92 3.05 8.30
C PRO A 49 12.42 3.30 8.52
N VAL A 50 11.76 3.82 7.49
CA VAL A 50 10.31 4.07 7.47
C VAL A 50 9.61 3.45 6.26
N VAL A 51 10.36 2.72 5.42
CA VAL A 51 9.81 1.89 4.35
C VAL A 51 10.14 0.44 4.65
N ARG A 52 9.18 -0.45 4.44
CA ARG A 52 9.37 -1.89 4.52
C ARG A 52 8.83 -2.55 3.26
N PHE A 53 9.67 -3.36 2.65
CA PHE A 53 9.28 -4.30 1.62
C PHE A 53 9.16 -5.70 2.25
N ARG A 54 8.04 -6.37 2.03
CA ARG A 54 7.87 -7.80 2.32
C ARG A 54 7.74 -8.51 0.98
N CYS A 55 8.85 -9.08 0.55
CA CYS A 55 9.03 -9.65 -0.77
C CYS A 55 9.94 -10.89 -0.69
N PRO A 56 9.48 -11.99 -0.07
CA PRO A 56 10.30 -13.19 0.09
C PRO A 56 10.79 -13.73 -1.25
N SER A 57 12.02 -14.25 -1.29
CA SER A 57 12.62 -14.73 -2.54
C SER A 57 11.80 -15.85 -3.17
N GLY A 58 11.53 -15.74 -4.47
CA GLY A 58 10.69 -16.68 -5.20
C GLY A 58 9.20 -16.66 -4.84
N SER A 59 8.74 -15.71 -4.02
CA SER A 59 7.32 -15.51 -3.79
C SER A 59 6.69 -14.71 -4.94
N ARG A 60 5.37 -14.86 -5.11
CA ARG A 60 4.56 -14.08 -6.05
C ARG A 60 3.92 -12.85 -5.42
N ALA A 61 4.30 -12.52 -4.19
CA ALA A 61 3.67 -11.48 -3.39
C ALA A 61 4.66 -10.35 -3.08
N LEU A 62 4.13 -9.15 -3.07
CA LEU A 62 4.80 -7.93 -2.66
C LEU A 62 3.88 -7.20 -1.68
N GLU A 63 4.42 -6.86 -0.52
CA GLU A 63 3.83 -5.81 0.31
C GLU A 63 4.84 -4.67 0.49
N VAL A 64 4.35 -3.44 0.35
CA VAL A 64 5.12 -2.22 0.61
C VAL A 64 4.39 -1.44 1.68
N SER A 65 5.09 -1.10 2.76
CA SER A 65 4.55 -0.26 3.83
C SER A 65 5.45 0.96 4.00
N VAL A 66 4.85 2.15 4.03
CA VAL A 66 5.56 3.41 4.29
C VAL A 66 4.91 4.11 5.47
N TRP A 67 5.69 4.39 6.50
CA TRP A 67 5.30 5.18 7.66
C TRP A 67 5.78 6.61 7.51
N ARG A 68 5.07 7.58 8.09
CA ARG A 68 5.54 8.98 8.11
C ARG A 68 6.75 9.11 9.04
N GLN A 69 6.72 8.44 10.19
CA GLN A 69 7.80 8.46 11.17
C GLN A 69 8.08 7.07 11.75
N PRO A 70 9.31 6.82 12.24
CA PRO A 70 9.65 5.57 12.91
C PRO A 70 8.77 5.34 14.14
N GLY A 71 8.19 4.15 14.26
CA GLY A 71 7.36 3.76 15.41
C GLY A 71 5.90 4.17 15.30
N GLU A 72 5.48 4.83 14.21
CA GLU A 72 4.06 4.98 13.93
C GLU A 72 3.39 3.62 13.71
N ARG A 73 2.16 3.50 14.18
CA ARG A 73 1.41 2.24 14.14
C ARG A 73 0.96 1.89 12.73
N ASP A 74 0.21 2.80 12.11
CA ASP A 74 -0.39 2.57 10.80
C ASP A 74 0.53 3.14 9.72
N PRO A 75 0.76 2.41 8.62
CA PRO A 75 1.43 3.00 7.47
C PRO A 75 0.56 4.11 6.88
N MET A 76 1.24 5.16 6.41
CA MET A 76 0.64 6.23 5.62
C MET A 76 0.30 5.73 4.21
N LEU A 77 1.15 4.85 3.66
CA LEU A 77 0.97 4.23 2.36
C LEU A 77 1.22 2.74 2.47
N TYR A 78 0.29 1.93 1.97
CA TYR A 78 0.44 0.48 1.91
C TYR A 78 -0.03 -0.05 0.56
N PHE A 79 0.75 -0.98 0.01
CA PHE A 79 0.42 -1.74 -1.19
C PHE A 79 0.54 -3.23 -0.90
N ASN A 80 -0.42 -4.01 -1.40
CA ASN A 80 -0.33 -5.46 -1.49
C ASN A 80 -0.67 -5.88 -2.91
N MET A 81 0.30 -6.54 -3.55
CA MET A 81 0.20 -7.01 -4.91
C MET A 81 0.65 -8.44 -5.02
N VAL A 82 0.04 -9.17 -5.95
CA VAL A 82 0.49 -10.50 -6.35
C VAL A 82 0.53 -10.62 -7.85
N ASP A 83 1.23 -11.63 -8.37
CA ASP A 83 1.06 -12.05 -9.75
C ASP A 83 0.44 -13.45 -9.86
N THR A 84 -0.32 -13.67 -10.94
CA THR A 84 -0.89 -14.99 -11.24
C THR A 84 0.14 -15.89 -11.91
N PHE A 85 -0.14 -17.19 -12.02
CA PHE A 85 0.73 -18.12 -12.76
C PHE A 85 0.98 -17.72 -14.22
N ASN A 86 0.07 -16.93 -14.80
CA ASN A 86 0.19 -16.37 -16.16
C ASN A 86 0.81 -14.96 -16.16
N PHE A 87 1.44 -14.56 -15.05
CA PHE A 87 2.13 -13.29 -14.83
C PHE A 87 1.23 -12.05 -14.87
N GLN A 88 -0.08 -12.21 -14.75
CA GLN A 88 -0.98 -11.05 -14.61
C GLN A 88 -0.79 -10.43 -13.23
N LEU A 89 -0.66 -9.10 -13.17
CA LEU A 89 -0.56 -8.36 -11.93
C LEU A 89 -1.94 -8.17 -11.30
N LEU A 90 -2.06 -8.49 -10.01
CA LEU A 90 -3.23 -8.26 -9.18
C LEU A 90 -2.87 -7.28 -8.06
N VAL A 91 -3.66 -6.22 -7.93
CA VAL A 91 -3.63 -5.31 -6.78
C VAL A 91 -4.70 -5.75 -5.79
N LEU A 92 -4.27 -6.23 -4.62
CA LEU A 92 -5.18 -6.76 -3.60
C LEU A 92 -5.64 -5.67 -2.63
N LEU A 93 -4.74 -4.76 -2.27
CA LEU A 93 -5.01 -3.71 -1.28
C LEU A 93 -4.12 -2.50 -1.53
N VAL A 94 -4.73 -1.32 -1.55
CA VAL A 94 -4.02 -0.03 -1.52
C VAL A 94 -4.63 0.79 -0.40
N VAL A 95 -3.81 1.20 0.55
CA VAL A 95 -4.24 2.07 1.65
C VAL A 95 -3.41 3.34 1.60
N VAL A 96 -4.10 4.47 1.62
CA VAL A 96 -3.50 5.79 1.82
C VAL A 96 -4.18 6.43 3.00
N ASN A 97 -3.46 6.61 4.08
CA ASN A 97 -3.93 7.23 5.31
C ASN A 97 -3.35 8.64 5.44
N ASP A 98 -4.15 9.58 5.93
CA ASP A 98 -3.64 10.84 6.46
C ASP A 98 -3.10 10.60 7.89
N PRO A 99 -1.78 10.72 8.13
CA PRO A 99 -1.20 10.51 9.44
C PRO A 99 -1.65 11.54 10.49
N ALA A 100 -2.07 12.74 10.04
CA ALA A 100 -2.55 13.80 10.92
C ALA A 100 -4.04 13.66 11.28
N ALA A 101 -4.79 12.86 10.52
CA ALA A 101 -6.21 12.63 10.78
C ALA A 101 -6.44 11.80 12.06
N PRO A 102 -7.61 11.93 12.70
CA PRO A 102 -8.01 11.04 13.79
C PRO A 102 -7.99 9.56 13.37
N ARG A 103 -7.56 8.69 14.27
CA ARG A 103 -7.61 7.23 14.10
C ARG A 103 -8.84 6.65 14.80
N PHE A 104 -9.56 5.79 14.11
CA PHE A 104 -10.66 5.00 14.66
C PHE A 104 -10.24 3.53 14.72
N ASN A 105 -10.28 2.94 15.91
CA ASN A 105 -9.79 1.58 16.18
C ASN A 105 -10.77 0.50 15.71
N ILE A 106 -11.22 0.53 14.46
CA ILE A 106 -12.12 -0.48 13.90
C ILE A 106 -11.40 -1.82 13.64
N ASP A 107 -10.07 -1.77 13.52
CA ASP A 107 -9.18 -2.92 13.40
C ASP A 107 -8.88 -3.59 14.75
N ARG A 108 -9.46 -3.08 15.85
CA ARG A 108 -9.25 -3.62 17.20
C ARG A 108 -10.54 -3.73 17.98
N ASP A 109 -10.72 -4.84 18.68
CA ASP A 109 -11.82 -4.98 19.64
C ASP A 109 -11.61 -4.09 20.88
N GLU A 110 -12.54 -4.18 21.83
CA GLU A 110 -12.52 -3.38 23.06
C GLU A 110 -11.33 -3.73 23.98
N ASP A 111 -10.80 -4.95 23.85
CA ASP A 111 -9.63 -5.45 24.58
C ASP A 111 -8.30 -5.14 23.86
N GLY A 112 -8.36 -4.58 22.64
CA GLY A 112 -7.19 -4.23 21.83
C GLY A 112 -6.65 -5.38 20.97
N ASN A 113 -7.35 -6.49 20.85
CA ASN A 113 -7.00 -7.59 19.95
C ASN A 113 -7.35 -7.23 18.50
N ASP A 114 -6.65 -7.85 17.54
CA ASP A 114 -6.92 -7.65 16.11
C ASP A 114 -8.28 -8.23 15.71
N THR A 115 -9.11 -7.43 15.04
CA THR A 115 -10.43 -7.88 14.56
C THR A 115 -10.33 -8.75 13.30
N GLN A 116 -9.15 -8.84 12.69
CA GLN A 116 -8.89 -9.47 11.40
C GLN A 116 -9.86 -9.00 10.32
N LEU A 117 -9.92 -7.67 10.14
CA LEU A 117 -10.83 -7.03 9.17
C LEU A 117 -12.31 -7.36 9.45
N GLY A 118 -12.69 -7.54 10.72
CA GLY A 118 -14.06 -7.83 11.13
C GLY A 118 -14.46 -9.30 11.05
N THR A 119 -13.53 -10.22 10.75
CA THR A 119 -13.83 -11.66 10.62
C THR A 119 -13.90 -12.39 11.96
N ILE A 120 -13.16 -11.94 12.98
CA ILE A 120 -13.14 -12.57 14.31
C ILE A 120 -13.99 -11.80 15.32
N ALA A 121 -13.88 -10.47 15.30
CA ALA A 121 -14.59 -9.58 16.22
C ALA A 121 -14.88 -8.26 15.51
N ARG A 122 -15.73 -7.42 16.11
CA ARG A 122 -16.03 -6.07 15.60
C ARG A 122 -16.06 -5.08 16.74
N ASN A 123 -15.59 -3.86 16.45
CA ASN A 123 -15.68 -2.73 17.37
C ASN A 123 -16.72 -1.75 16.85
N ILE A 124 -17.99 -2.05 17.15
CA ILE A 124 -19.14 -1.33 16.62
C ILE A 124 -19.08 0.16 16.99
N HIS A 125 -18.67 0.48 18.22
CA HIS A 125 -18.52 1.87 18.66
C HIS A 125 -17.44 2.64 17.88
N ALA A 126 -16.32 2.00 17.53
CA ALA A 126 -15.32 2.62 16.67
C ALA A 126 -15.83 2.78 15.23
N GLU A 127 -16.56 1.80 14.71
CA GLU A 127 -17.13 1.82 13.36
C GLU A 127 -18.17 2.93 13.21
N GLU A 128 -19.07 3.09 14.19
CA GLU A 128 -20.06 4.17 14.22
C GLU A 128 -19.39 5.54 14.23
N ARG A 129 -18.36 5.75 15.05
CA ARG A 129 -17.61 7.01 15.08
C ARG A 129 -16.85 7.28 13.79
N ALA A 130 -16.26 6.25 13.18
CA ALA A 130 -15.59 6.37 11.89
C ALA A 130 -16.60 6.78 10.79
N MET A 131 -17.76 6.13 10.76
CA MET A 131 -18.84 6.44 9.83
C MET A 131 -19.34 7.88 10.01
N GLN A 132 -19.56 8.33 11.25
CA GLN A 132 -19.97 9.71 11.55
C GLN A 132 -18.93 10.74 11.13
N ALA A 133 -17.64 10.37 11.14
CA ALA A 133 -16.54 11.19 10.63
C ALA A 133 -16.37 11.12 9.10
N GLY A 134 -17.24 10.38 8.40
CA GLY A 134 -17.26 10.28 6.94
C GLY A 134 -16.28 9.27 6.34
N LEU A 135 -15.74 8.35 7.14
CA LEU A 135 -14.87 7.27 6.66
C LEU A 135 -15.70 6.15 6.02
N ALA A 136 -15.13 5.49 5.01
CA ALA A 136 -15.72 4.31 4.39
C ALA A 136 -15.53 3.05 5.29
N PRO A 137 -16.37 2.01 5.14
CA PRO A 137 -16.29 0.80 5.96
C PRO A 137 -14.92 0.11 5.87
N GLY A 138 -14.21 -0.06 6.97
CA GLY A 138 -12.87 -0.67 6.99
C GLY A 138 -11.71 0.34 6.91
N GLN A 139 -11.99 1.65 6.84
CA GLN A 139 -10.98 2.68 6.99
C GLN A 139 -10.75 3.05 8.47
N VAL A 140 -9.50 2.97 8.92
CA VAL A 140 -9.08 3.41 10.27
C VAL A 140 -8.78 4.91 10.32
N ARG A 141 -8.49 5.53 9.17
CA ARG A 141 -8.15 6.96 9.01
C ARG A 141 -8.73 7.47 7.68
N SER A 142 -8.98 8.77 7.58
CA SER A 142 -9.28 9.40 6.29
C SER A 142 -8.05 9.37 5.38
N GLY A 143 -8.25 9.30 4.06
CA GLY A 143 -7.15 9.33 3.10
C GLY A 143 -6.67 10.73 2.71
N LEU A 144 -5.47 10.81 2.13
CA LEU A 144 -4.80 12.07 1.75
C LEU A 144 -5.31 12.73 0.45
N ARG A 145 -6.29 12.14 -0.25
CA ARG A 145 -6.76 12.56 -1.59
C ARG A 145 -5.64 12.67 -2.65
N VAL A 146 -4.51 12.00 -2.44
CA VAL A 146 -3.34 11.95 -3.34
C VAL A 146 -3.42 10.86 -4.40
N PHE A 147 -4.53 10.14 -4.49
CA PHE A 147 -4.67 9.00 -5.41
C PHE A 147 -4.34 9.37 -6.86
N ARG A 148 -4.78 10.55 -7.31
CA ARG A 148 -4.48 11.09 -8.66
C ARG A 148 -2.98 11.26 -8.93
N GLN A 149 -2.17 11.47 -7.90
CA GLN A 149 -0.71 11.58 -8.01
C GLN A 149 -0.03 10.20 -7.96
N SER A 150 -0.65 9.22 -7.31
CA SER A 150 -0.11 7.87 -7.18
C SER A 150 -0.41 6.96 -8.37
N VAL A 151 -1.51 7.18 -9.09
CA VAL A 151 -1.90 6.35 -10.25
C VAL A 151 -0.84 6.36 -11.37
N PRO A 152 -0.29 7.51 -11.81
CA PRO A 152 0.71 7.51 -12.88
C PRO A 152 2.01 6.75 -12.51
N VAL A 153 2.41 6.80 -11.23
CA VAL A 153 3.56 6.05 -10.70
C VAL A 153 3.32 4.55 -10.83
N PHE A 154 2.09 4.13 -10.52
CA PHE A 154 1.66 2.74 -10.64
C PHE A 154 1.61 2.28 -12.11
N GLU A 155 1.01 3.07 -12.99
CA GLU A 155 0.95 2.80 -14.44
C GLU A 155 2.34 2.69 -15.06
N GLN A 156 3.26 3.58 -14.66
CA GLN A 156 4.64 3.54 -15.14
C GLN A 156 5.36 2.26 -14.67
N PHE A 157 5.14 1.83 -13.44
CA PHE A 157 5.70 0.57 -12.94
C PHE A 157 5.23 -0.63 -13.75
N ILE A 158 3.92 -0.71 -14.03
CA ILE A 158 3.31 -1.77 -14.83
C ILE A 158 3.86 -1.76 -16.27
N THR A 159 3.97 -0.57 -16.85
CA THR A 159 4.56 -0.38 -18.19
C THR A 159 6.02 -0.82 -18.23
N ASN A 160 6.81 -0.51 -17.19
CA ASN A 160 8.21 -0.94 -17.10
C ASN A 160 8.36 -2.47 -17.00
N MET A 161 7.37 -3.15 -16.40
CA MET A 161 7.26 -4.62 -16.37
C MET A 161 6.74 -5.22 -17.70
N GLY A 162 6.33 -4.39 -18.66
CA GLY A 162 5.81 -4.83 -19.95
C GLY A 162 4.36 -5.32 -19.92
N HIS A 163 3.56 -4.85 -18.97
CA HIS A 163 2.12 -5.14 -18.89
C HIS A 163 1.31 -3.95 -19.40
N ASP A 164 0.21 -4.23 -20.09
CA ASP A 164 -0.76 -3.21 -20.54
C ASP A 164 -1.94 -3.07 -19.57
N MET A 165 -2.12 -4.01 -18.64
CA MET A 165 -3.22 -4.00 -17.68
C MET A 165 -2.85 -4.70 -16.36
N PHE A 166 -3.62 -4.39 -15.31
CA PHE A 166 -3.63 -5.10 -14.04
C PHE A 166 -5.09 -5.27 -13.58
N LEU A 167 -5.34 -6.23 -12.69
CA LEU A 167 -6.65 -6.42 -12.08
C LEU A 167 -6.62 -5.91 -10.64
N ILE A 168 -7.78 -5.47 -10.15
CA ILE A 168 -7.96 -5.06 -8.76
C ILE A 168 -8.92 -6.05 -8.11
N GLU A 169 -8.45 -6.75 -7.09
CA GLU A 169 -9.24 -7.68 -6.30
C GLU A 169 -9.27 -7.20 -4.84
N PRO A 170 -10.16 -6.23 -4.52
CA PRO A 170 -10.12 -5.57 -3.24
C PRO A 170 -10.54 -6.53 -2.13
N LEU A 171 -9.63 -6.78 -1.17
CA LEU A 171 -9.91 -7.61 0.02
C LEU A 171 -10.95 -6.99 0.97
N ALA A 172 -11.32 -5.73 0.76
CA ALA A 172 -12.33 -5.02 1.56
C ALA A 172 -13.13 -4.04 0.67
N TYR A 173 -14.43 -3.95 0.92
CA TYR A 173 -15.38 -3.22 0.07
C TYR A 173 -15.08 -1.71 -0.07
N HIS A 174 -14.44 -1.07 0.91
CA HIS A 174 -14.02 0.33 0.77
C HIS A 174 -12.99 0.55 -0.34
N ASN A 175 -12.18 -0.45 -0.67
CA ASN A 175 -11.21 -0.33 -1.75
C ASN A 175 -11.93 -0.36 -3.11
N ALA A 176 -12.94 -1.22 -3.26
CA ALA A 176 -13.79 -1.25 -4.46
C ALA A 176 -14.39 0.14 -4.72
N ILE A 177 -14.95 0.79 -3.70
CA ILE A 177 -15.54 2.15 -3.81
C ILE A 177 -14.49 3.20 -4.19
N VAL A 178 -13.27 3.11 -3.66
CA VAL A 178 -12.18 4.04 -4.02
C VAL A 178 -11.79 3.84 -5.47
N PHE A 179 -11.61 2.60 -5.93
CA PHE A 179 -11.23 2.30 -7.32
C PHE A 179 -12.33 2.64 -8.33
N GLU A 180 -13.60 2.34 -8.03
CA GLU A 180 -14.77 2.72 -8.86
C GLU A 180 -14.84 4.24 -9.10
N ARG A 181 -14.53 5.05 -8.09
CA ARG A 181 -14.51 6.52 -8.21
C ARG A 181 -13.44 7.06 -9.15
N TYR A 182 -12.44 6.26 -9.49
CA TYR A 182 -11.37 6.62 -10.42
C TYR A 182 -11.44 5.86 -11.76
N GLY A 183 -12.55 5.16 -12.01
CA GLY A 183 -12.83 4.54 -13.32
C GLY A 183 -12.26 3.13 -13.51
N PHE A 184 -11.97 2.43 -12.42
CA PHE A 184 -11.62 1.00 -12.40
C PHE A 184 -12.82 0.14 -12.03
#